data_AF-A0A9X8CXU4-F1
#
_entry.id   AF-A0A9X8CXU4-F1
#
_cell.length_a   1.000
_cell.length_b   1.000
_cell.length_c   1.000
_cell.angle_alpha   90.00
_cell.angle_beta   90.00
_cell.angle_gamma   90.00
#
_symmetry.space_group_name_H-M   'P 1'
#
loop_
_entity.id
_entity.type
_entity.pdbx_description
1 polymer ?
#
loop_
_entity_poly.entity_id
_entity_poly.type
_entity_poly.pdbx_seq_one_letter_code
_entity_poly.pdbx_strand_id
1 'polypeptide(L)'
;MKIHEYQGKEILRTFGVPVPRGIPAFTVQEAVEAAQKLGGPVWVVKAQIHAGGRGKGGGVKVAKTIEDVKRIAGEILGMQLVTHQTGPEGQKVRRLYIEDGADIQQEYYLSAVTDRATQKVAFIASSEGGMDIEEVAHATPEKNITVM
;
A
#
# COMPACT_ATOMS: atom_id res chain seq x y z
N MET A 1 -1.67 -5.78 17.25
CA MET A 1 -2.69 -6.03 16.20
C MET A 1 -2.27 -5.31 14.93
N LYS A 2 -2.48 -5.89 13.74
CA LYS A 2 -2.22 -5.23 12.44
C LYS A 2 -3.54 -5.02 11.72
N ILE A 3 -3.60 -4.02 10.83
CA ILE A 3 -4.73 -3.74 9.95
C ILE A 3 -4.26 -3.70 8.49
N HIS A 4 -5.18 -3.92 7.55
CA HIS A 4 -4.90 -3.81 6.13
C HIS A 4 -4.87 -2.35 5.66
N GLU A 5 -4.28 -2.11 4.49
CA GLU A 5 -4.17 -0.78 3.88
C GLU A 5 -5.54 -0.11 3.72
N TYR A 6 -6.56 -0.83 3.24
CA TYR A 6 -7.90 -0.25 3.07
C TYR A 6 -8.53 0.19 4.41
N GLN A 7 -8.25 -0.53 5.51
CA GLN A 7 -8.73 -0.19 6.84
C GLN A 7 -7.98 1.04 7.40
N GLY A 8 -6.67 1.09 7.19
CA GLY A 8 -5.86 2.25 7.56
C GLY A 8 -6.31 3.51 6.82
N LYS A 9 -6.57 3.40 5.51
CA LYS A 9 -7.09 4.51 4.70
C LYS A 9 -8.47 4.97 5.14
N GLU A 10 -9.35 4.05 5.55
CA GLU A 10 -10.64 4.42 6.11
C GLU A 10 -10.49 5.23 7.40
N ILE A 11 -9.63 4.79 8.32
CA ILE A 11 -9.33 5.54 9.55
C ILE A 11 -8.75 6.91 9.22
N LEU A 12 -7.75 7.00 8.34
CA LEU A 12 -7.16 8.29 7.95
C LEU A 12 -8.22 9.24 7.36
N ARG A 13 -9.14 8.71 6.55
CA ARG A 13 -10.25 9.47 5.97
C ARG A 13 -11.21 10.00 7.03
N THR A 14 -11.52 9.25 8.10
CA THR A 14 -12.40 9.76 9.17
C THR A 14 -11.79 10.94 9.93
N PHE A 15 -10.46 11.08 9.91
CA PHE A 15 -9.74 12.23 10.47
C PHE A 15 -9.40 13.32 9.43
N GLY A 16 -9.93 13.23 8.22
CA GLY A 16 -9.76 14.25 7.18
C GLY A 16 -8.41 14.21 6.46
N VAL A 17 -7.61 13.15 6.63
CA VAL A 17 -6.36 12.98 5.88
C VAL A 17 -6.70 12.61 4.43
N PRO A 18 -6.15 13.32 3.43
CA PRO A 18 -6.42 13.02 2.04
C PRO A 18 -5.81 11.65 1.68
N VAL A 19 -6.66 10.74 1.25
CA VAL A 19 -6.28 9.43 0.72
C VAL A 19 -7.00 9.23 -0.62
N PRO A 20 -6.39 8.54 -1.60
CA PRO A 20 -7.09 8.25 -2.84
C PRO A 20 -8.37 7.45 -2.59
N ARG A 21 -9.36 7.59 -3.49
CA ARG A 21 -10.59 6.81 -3.40
C ARG A 21 -10.25 5.37 -3.75
N GLY A 22 -10.76 4.45 -2.95
CA GLY A 22 -10.59 3.04 -3.24
C GLY A 22 -11.62 2.19 -2.50
N ILE A 23 -11.81 0.98 -3.01
CA ILE A 23 -12.86 0.06 -2.59
C ILE A 23 -12.22 -1.33 -2.43
N PRO A 24 -12.40 -2.00 -1.28
CA PRO A 24 -11.94 -3.38 -1.11
C PRO A 24 -12.80 -4.32 -1.96
N ALA A 25 -12.18 -5.38 -2.47
CA ALA A 25 -12.85 -6.43 -3.24
C ALA A 25 -12.41 -7.82 -2.79
N PHE A 26 -13.36 -8.74 -2.67
CA PHE A 26 -13.17 -10.12 -2.23
C PHE A 26 -13.35 -11.13 -3.37
N THR A 27 -13.87 -10.67 -4.51
CA THR A 27 -13.94 -11.44 -5.75
C THR A 27 -13.43 -10.61 -6.93
N VAL A 28 -13.12 -11.27 -8.06
CA VAL A 28 -12.75 -10.56 -9.30
C VAL A 28 -13.90 -9.69 -9.80
N GLN A 29 -15.14 -10.12 -9.58
CA GLN A 29 -16.33 -9.37 -9.99
C GLN A 29 -16.48 -8.08 -9.16
N GLU A 30 -16.29 -8.17 -7.84
CA GLU A 30 -16.27 -6.99 -6.96
C GLU A 30 -15.15 -6.01 -7.34
N ALA A 31 -13.99 -6.51 -7.82
CA ALA A 31 -12.91 -5.65 -8.27
C ALA A 31 -13.29 -4.85 -9.54
N VAL A 32 -14.03 -5.47 -10.47
CA VAL A 32 -14.56 -4.81 -11.66
C VAL A 32 -15.61 -3.76 -11.28
N GLU A 33 -16.55 -4.11 -10.40
CA GLU A 33 -17.59 -3.20 -9.92
C GLU A 33 -16.99 -2.02 -9.16
N ALA A 34 -15.95 -2.25 -8.35
CA ALA A 34 -15.19 -1.22 -7.68
C ALA A 34 -14.56 -0.23 -8.67
N ALA A 35 -13.88 -0.71 -9.72
CA ALA A 35 -13.30 0.16 -10.75
C ALA A 35 -14.36 0.98 -11.50
N GLN A 36 -15.49 0.35 -11.86
CA GLN A 36 -16.61 1.04 -12.49
C GLN A 36 -17.19 2.14 -11.59
N LYS A 37 -17.34 1.87 -10.29
CA LYS A 37 -17.85 2.83 -9.31
C LYS A 37 -16.88 3.99 -9.04
N LEU A 38 -15.57 3.72 -9.04
CA LEU A 38 -14.55 4.75 -8.91
C LEU A 38 -14.52 5.67 -10.16
N GLY A 39 -14.75 5.08 -11.34
CA GLY A 39 -14.61 5.76 -12.62
C GLY A 39 -13.15 6.15 -12.88
N GLY A 40 -12.94 7.07 -13.83
CA GLY A 40 -11.61 7.56 -14.20
C GLY A 40 -10.87 6.63 -15.17
N PRO A 41 -9.64 6.99 -15.58
CA PRO A 41 -8.94 6.27 -16.63
C PRO A 41 -7.91 5.24 -16.12
N VAL A 42 -7.54 5.28 -14.84
CA VAL A 42 -6.45 4.46 -14.29
C VAL A 42 -6.82 3.97 -12.89
N TRP A 43 -6.57 2.70 -12.63
CA TRP A 43 -6.75 2.06 -11.33
C TRP A 43 -5.50 1.30 -10.92
N VAL A 44 -5.31 1.11 -9.62
CA VAL A 44 -4.27 0.26 -9.06
C VAL A 44 -4.94 -0.92 -8.35
N VAL A 45 -4.61 -2.14 -8.77
CA VAL A 45 -5.08 -3.37 -8.14
C VAL A 45 -4.02 -3.82 -7.12
N LYS A 46 -4.39 -3.83 -5.84
CA LYS A 46 -3.46 -4.07 -4.73
C LYS A 46 -3.86 -5.29 -3.90
N ALA A 47 -2.97 -6.26 -3.80
CA ALA A 47 -3.05 -7.34 -2.84
C ALA A 47 -3.11 -6.79 -1.41
N GLN A 48 -4.04 -7.30 -0.61
CA GLN A 48 -4.16 -6.92 0.79
C GLN A 48 -3.63 -8.06 1.68
N ILE A 49 -2.37 -7.91 2.06
CA ILE A 49 -1.69 -8.71 3.09
C ILE A 49 -1.05 -7.76 4.10
N HIS A 50 -0.65 -8.26 5.27
CA HIS A 50 -0.04 -7.41 6.30
C HIS A 50 1.46 -7.14 6.07
N ALA A 51 2.11 -7.97 5.25
CA ALA A 51 3.50 -7.78 4.90
C ALA A 51 3.68 -6.68 3.83
N GLY A 52 4.78 -5.94 3.95
CA GLY A 52 5.25 -4.98 2.97
C GLY A 52 5.89 -5.63 1.73
N GLY A 53 6.49 -4.84 0.84
CA GLY A 53 7.18 -5.36 -0.35
C GLY A 53 6.27 -5.90 -1.47
N ARG A 54 4.96 -5.67 -1.38
CA ARG A 54 3.94 -6.20 -2.30
C ARG A 54 4.17 -5.80 -3.76
N GLY A 55 4.69 -4.60 -4.03
CA GLY A 55 5.00 -4.14 -5.39
C GLY A 55 6.08 -4.99 -6.06
N LYS A 56 7.22 -5.18 -5.38
CA LYS A 56 8.31 -6.07 -5.84
C LYS A 56 7.84 -7.52 -5.99
N GLY A 57 6.90 -7.97 -5.15
CA GLY A 57 6.30 -9.30 -5.23
C GLY A 57 5.21 -9.49 -6.30
N GLY A 58 4.90 -8.46 -7.10
CA GLY A 58 3.87 -8.52 -8.14
C GLY A 58 2.42 -8.42 -7.64
N GLY A 59 2.23 -8.09 -6.35
CA GLY A 59 0.93 -7.88 -5.72
C GLY A 59 0.37 -6.47 -5.86
N VAL A 60 1.02 -5.58 -6.62
CA VAL A 60 0.51 -4.23 -6.93
C VAL A 60 0.72 -4.00 -8.43
N LYS A 61 -0.36 -3.76 -9.17
CA LYS A 61 -0.30 -3.53 -10.63
C LYS A 61 -1.26 -2.43 -11.05
N VAL A 62 -0.87 -1.66 -12.07
CA VAL A 62 -1.67 -0.59 -12.67
C VAL A 62 -2.54 -1.15 -13.80
N ALA A 63 -3.79 -0.72 -13.86
CA ALA A 63 -4.77 -1.06 -14.88
C ALA A 63 -5.26 0.22 -15.57
N LYS A 64 -5.42 0.20 -16.90
CA LYS A 64 -5.92 1.36 -17.68
C LYS A 64 -7.28 1.12 -18.32
N THR A 65 -7.81 -0.10 -18.19
CA THR A 65 -9.12 -0.51 -18.69
C THR A 65 -9.80 -1.40 -17.64
N ILE A 66 -11.12 -1.57 -17.77
CA ILE A 66 -11.88 -2.49 -16.91
C ILE A 66 -11.44 -3.95 -17.15
N GLU A 67 -11.10 -4.29 -18.40
CA GLU A 67 -10.57 -5.59 -18.78
C GLU A 67 -9.21 -5.85 -18.11
N ASP A 68 -8.34 -4.84 -18.00
CA ASP A 68 -7.10 -4.94 -17.25
C ASP A 68 -7.37 -5.19 -15.77
N VAL A 69 -8.31 -4.47 -15.15
CA VAL A 69 -8.69 -4.70 -13.75
C VAL A 69 -9.13 -6.15 -13.55
N LYS A 70 -10.02 -6.66 -14.41
CA LYS A 70 -10.51 -8.05 -14.35
C LYS A 70 -9.36 -9.06 -14.44
N ARG A 71 -8.48 -8.90 -15.44
CA ARG A 71 -7.34 -9.78 -15.67
C ARG A 71 -6.38 -9.77 -14.48
N ILE A 72 -5.95 -8.57 -14.06
CA ILE A 72 -5.01 -8.38 -12.96
C ILE A 72 -5.59 -8.89 -11.63
N ALA A 73 -6.87 -8.62 -11.36
CA ALA A 73 -7.53 -9.14 -10.17
C ALA A 73 -7.56 -10.68 -10.16
N GLY A 74 -7.79 -11.32 -11.31
CA GLY A 74 -7.73 -12.77 -11.46
C GLY A 74 -6.33 -13.36 -11.27
N GLU A 75 -5.28 -12.61 -11.62
CA GLU A 75 -3.88 -13.01 -11.38
C GLU A 75 -3.50 -12.89 -9.90
N ILE A 76 -3.93 -11.81 -9.23
CA ILE A 76 -3.50 -11.50 -7.86
C ILE A 76 -4.36 -12.21 -6.82
N LEU A 77 -5.68 -12.28 -7.00
CA LEU A 77 -6.56 -12.91 -6.01
C LEU A 77 -6.31 -14.41 -5.96
N GLY A 78 -6.00 -14.93 -4.77
CA GLY A 78 -5.68 -16.34 -4.56
C GLY A 78 -4.21 -16.70 -4.74
N MET A 79 -3.37 -15.81 -5.29
CA MET A 79 -1.94 -16.06 -5.43
C MET A 79 -1.26 -16.25 -4.08
N GLN A 80 -0.18 -17.04 -4.05
CA GLN A 80 0.75 -17.07 -2.92
C GLN A 80 1.77 -15.94 -3.09
N LEU A 81 1.53 -14.80 -2.43
CA LEU A 81 2.36 -13.61 -2.61
C LEU A 81 3.63 -13.70 -1.76
N VAL A 82 4.77 -13.86 -2.44
CA VAL A 82 6.10 -13.85 -1.83
C VAL A 82 6.66 -12.43 -1.89
N THR A 83 7.17 -11.98 -0.75
CA THR A 83 7.85 -10.70 -0.53
C THR A 83 9.04 -10.95 0.40
N HIS A 84 9.96 -9.99 0.51
CA HIS A 84 11.05 -10.06 1.48
C HIS A 84 10.57 -10.19 2.94
N GLN A 85 9.33 -9.76 3.25
CA GLN A 85 8.76 -9.81 4.61
C GLN A 85 7.89 -11.05 4.87
N THR A 86 7.44 -11.76 3.84
CA THR A 86 6.64 -12.99 4.01
C THR A 86 7.47 -14.26 4.02
N GLY A 87 8.76 -14.18 3.71
CA GLY A 87 9.58 -15.37 3.50
C GLY A 87 9.19 -16.19 2.25
N PRO A 88 9.89 -17.30 2.00
CA PRO A 88 9.67 -18.18 0.84
C PRO A 88 8.28 -18.83 0.82
N GLU A 89 7.64 -18.98 1.97
CA GLU A 89 6.28 -19.50 2.11
C GLU A 89 5.22 -18.56 1.55
N GLY A 90 5.49 -17.25 1.51
CA GLY A 90 4.55 -16.23 1.04
C GLY A 90 3.27 -16.12 1.88
N GLN A 91 2.33 -15.29 1.42
CA GLN A 91 1.00 -15.20 2.01
C GLN A 91 -0.09 -15.28 0.93
N LYS A 92 -1.08 -16.15 1.14
CA LYS A 92 -2.23 -16.26 0.23
C LYS A 92 -3.03 -14.95 0.21
N VAL A 93 -3.21 -14.36 -0.95
CA VAL A 93 -4.01 -13.15 -1.13
C VAL A 93 -5.48 -13.53 -1.14
N ARG A 94 -6.24 -13.01 -0.16
CA ARG A 94 -7.68 -13.32 0.01
C ARG A 94 -8.59 -12.14 -0.25
N ARG A 95 -8.03 -10.95 -0.47
CA ARG A 95 -8.76 -9.72 -0.76
C ARG A 95 -7.86 -8.74 -1.49
N LEU A 96 -8.47 -7.87 -2.26
CA LEU A 96 -7.85 -6.83 -3.05
C LEU A 96 -8.32 -5.46 -2.56
N TYR A 97 -7.61 -4.43 -2.99
CA TYR A 97 -8.03 -3.04 -2.89
C TYR A 97 -7.84 -2.39 -4.25
N ILE A 98 -8.94 -1.87 -4.81
CA ILE A 98 -8.95 -1.17 -6.08
C ILE A 98 -8.96 0.32 -5.76
N GLU A 99 -7.97 1.04 -6.26
CA GLU A 99 -7.76 2.45 -5.92
C GLU A 99 -7.55 3.28 -7.18
N ASP A 100 -7.94 4.55 -7.14
CA ASP A 100 -7.61 5.52 -8.19
C ASP A 100 -6.09 5.58 -8.44
N GLY A 101 -5.72 5.67 -9.72
CA GLY A 101 -4.36 6.03 -10.10
C GLY A 101 -4.00 7.45 -9.65
N ALA A 102 -2.76 7.65 -9.21
CA ALA A 102 -2.21 8.97 -8.90
C ALA A 102 -1.06 9.29 -9.85
N ASP A 103 -1.01 10.52 -10.33
CA ASP A 103 0.14 11.06 -11.06
C ASP A 103 1.17 11.58 -10.05
N ILE A 104 2.02 10.67 -9.59
CA ILE A 104 2.94 10.91 -8.48
C ILE A 104 4.15 11.68 -8.99
N GLN A 105 4.23 12.96 -8.61
CA GLN A 105 5.36 13.83 -8.98
C GLN A 105 6.57 13.65 -8.06
N GLN A 106 6.32 13.41 -6.77
CA GLN A 106 7.33 13.22 -5.73
C GLN A 106 6.81 12.22 -4.69
N GLU A 107 7.71 11.43 -4.12
CA GLU A 107 7.42 10.48 -3.05
C GLU A 107 8.25 10.83 -1.82
N TYR A 108 7.63 10.73 -0.64
CA TYR A 108 8.28 10.96 0.65
C TYR A 108 7.95 9.81 1.59
N TYR A 109 8.80 9.61 2.59
CA TYR A 109 8.52 8.74 3.72
C TYR A 109 8.00 9.57 4.91
N LEU A 110 6.97 9.07 5.59
CA LEU A 110 6.50 9.61 6.87
C LEU A 110 6.00 8.46 7.76
N SER A 111 6.44 8.43 9.01
CA SER A 111 5.91 7.54 10.04
C SER A 111 5.86 8.20 11.42
N ALA A 112 5.09 7.58 12.31
CA ALA A 112 5.04 7.93 13.72
C ALA A 112 5.15 6.65 14.56
N VAL A 113 6.05 6.65 15.53
CA VAL A 113 6.31 5.51 16.41
C VAL A 113 6.45 5.97 17.85
N THR A 114 6.13 5.10 18.80
CA THR A 114 6.48 5.34 20.20
C THR A 114 7.96 5.07 20.38
N ASP A 115 8.74 6.13 20.62
CA ASP A 115 10.15 5.96 20.96
C ASP A 115 10.29 5.50 22.41
N ARG A 116 10.91 4.33 22.58
CA ARG A 116 11.08 3.71 23.91
C ARG A 116 12.05 4.50 24.79
N ALA A 117 13.04 5.17 24.21
CA ALA A 117 14.05 5.89 24.97
C ALA A 117 13.49 7.16 25.60
N THR A 118 12.74 7.94 24.82
CA THR A 118 12.13 9.19 25.28
C THR A 118 10.70 9.05 25.80
N GLN A 119 10.06 7.91 25.59
CA GLN A 119 8.66 7.64 25.93
C GLN A 119 7.69 8.64 25.27
N LYS A 120 8.07 9.18 24.11
CA LYS A 120 7.29 10.13 23.31
C LYS A 120 6.92 9.53 21.96
N VAL A 121 6.01 10.18 21.25
CA VAL A 121 5.75 9.90 19.85
C VAL A 121 6.82 10.59 19.01
N ALA A 122 7.62 9.80 18.30
CA ALA A 122 8.60 10.30 17.34
C ALA A 122 8.00 10.23 15.93
N PHE A 123 8.08 11.34 15.21
CA PHE A 123 7.81 11.42 13.77
C PHE A 123 9.11 11.27 13.00
N ILE A 124 9.11 10.42 11.98
CA ILE A 124 10.25 10.19 11.09
C ILE A 124 9.83 10.55 9.68
N ALA A 125 10.57 11.43 9.02
CA ALA A 125 10.34 11.86 7.65
C ALA A 125 11.60 11.75 6.80
N SER A 126 11.45 11.45 5.50
CA SER A 126 12.57 11.40 4.55
C SER A 126 12.14 11.80 3.13
N SER A 127 13.08 12.37 2.37
CA SER A 127 12.95 12.56 0.92
C SER A 127 12.95 11.26 0.13
N GLU A 128 13.41 10.16 0.72
CA GLU A 128 13.55 8.87 0.04
C GLU A 128 12.24 8.04 0.14
N GLY A 129 11.15 8.59 -0.41
CA GLY A 129 9.89 7.86 -0.52
C GLY A 129 10.02 6.60 -1.38
N GLY A 130 9.22 5.57 -1.09
CA GLY A 130 9.20 4.32 -1.85
C GLY A 130 10.38 3.37 -1.57
N MET A 131 11.33 3.77 -0.72
CA MET A 131 12.48 2.96 -0.32
C MET A 131 12.25 2.25 1.03
N ASP A 132 13.12 1.27 1.32
CA ASP A 132 13.21 0.64 2.65
C ASP A 132 13.86 1.65 3.61
N ILE A 133 13.11 2.09 4.62
CA ILE A 133 13.56 3.19 5.49
C ILE A 133 14.69 2.75 6.41
N GLU A 134 14.71 1.46 6.77
CA GLU A 134 15.77 0.88 7.58
C GLU A 134 17.09 0.87 6.79
N GLU A 135 17.04 0.56 5.50
CA GLU A 135 18.20 0.69 4.59
C GLU A 135 18.66 2.15 4.47
N VAL A 136 17.74 3.09 4.25
CA VAL A 136 18.05 4.53 4.16
C VAL A 136 18.67 5.05 5.46
N ALA A 137 18.18 4.62 6.62
CA ALA A 137 18.71 5.02 7.92
C ALA A 137 20.16 4.56 8.14
N HIS A 138 20.54 3.40 7.58
CA HIS A 138 21.89 2.87 7.66
C HIS A 138 22.84 3.50 6.63
N ALA A 139 22.38 3.68 5.38
CA ALA A 139 23.22 4.13 4.27
C ALA A 139 23.39 5.65 4.20
N THR A 140 22.33 6.41 4.50
CA THR A 140 22.26 7.87 4.37
C THR A 140 21.46 8.47 5.54
N PRO A 141 21.97 8.37 6.78
CA PRO A 141 21.23 8.79 7.98
C PRO A 141 20.81 10.27 7.94
N GLU A 142 21.56 11.14 7.26
CA GLU A 142 21.27 12.56 7.09
C GLU A 142 19.97 12.84 6.31
N LYS A 143 19.46 11.85 5.56
CA LYS A 143 18.20 11.96 4.84
C LYS A 143 16.97 11.65 5.70
N ASN A 144 17.16 11.25 6.96
CA ASN A 144 16.10 10.99 7.90
C ASN A 144 16.00 12.12 8.93
N ILE A 145 14.84 12.75 8.99
CA ILE A 145 14.53 13.78 9.97
C ILE A 145 13.64 13.13 11.03
N THR A 146 14.08 13.14 12.28
CA THR A 146 13.27 12.67 13.43
C THR A 146 12.90 13.86 14.31
N VAL A 147 11.61 14.02 14.60
CA VAL A 147 11.06 15.07 15.48
C VAL A 147 10.29 14.39 16.62
N MET A 148 10.51 14.83 17.87
CA MET A 148 9.97 14.23 19.11
C MET A 148 9.07 15.18 19.89
#